data_AF-A0A3M0WQE6-F1
#
_entry.id   AF-A0A3M0WQE6-F1
#
_cell.length_a   1.000
_cell.length_b   1.000
_cell.length_c   1.000
_cell.angle_alpha   90.00
_cell.angle_beta   90.00
_cell.angle_gamma   90.00
#
_symmetry.space_group_name_H-M   'P 1'
#
loop_
_entity.id
_entity.type
_entity.pdbx_description
1 polymer ?
#
loop_
_entity_poly.entity_id
_entity_poly.type
_entity_poly.pdbx_seq_one_letter_code
_entity_poly.pdbx_strand_id
1 'polypeptide(L)'
;MKKILIFILSIFIVSYGKEQNQEFKFDKKIIYIGVPALTLSFLLDNSVKNFTQKNKSNSLNSITDIFNVAGSGYAIALPISTYALGEYKKDEKLAKTSRVAIASSVIAASIVFPIKYITHRKRPDNSDYYSFPSGHTAFAFAIFGSYAKFYNEGITPYVLYSIPVLTGFSRIYKNKHYFSDVVGGAVIGLSSVYLGEWIEKKLSIKWGIGGYIRISKKEALIDLKYRF
;
A
#
# COMPACT_ATOMS: atom_id res chain seq x y z
N MET A 1 11.47 -22.18 7.41
CA MET A 1 11.68 -20.74 7.69
C MET A 1 12.81 -20.12 6.86
N LYS A 2 14.06 -20.63 6.87
CA LYS A 2 15.19 -20.08 6.07
C LYS A 2 14.91 -19.99 4.55
N LYS A 3 14.18 -20.96 3.97
CA LYS A 3 13.86 -20.98 2.53
C LYS A 3 12.93 -19.86 2.05
N ILE A 4 12.05 -19.35 2.92
CA ILE A 4 11.12 -18.25 2.59
C ILE A 4 11.82 -16.90 2.66
N LEU A 5 12.71 -16.72 3.64
CA LEU A 5 13.57 -15.53 3.72
C LEU A 5 14.49 -15.45 2.49
N ILE A 6 15.04 -16.60 2.05
CA ILE A 6 15.84 -16.71 0.83
C ILE A 6 15.00 -16.41 -0.42
N PHE A 7 13.72 -16.81 -0.48
CA PHE A 7 12.84 -16.49 -1.60
C PHE A 7 12.50 -15.00 -1.68
N ILE A 8 12.16 -14.37 -0.55
CA ILE A 8 11.90 -12.91 -0.47
C ILE A 8 13.18 -12.12 -0.77
N LEU A 9 14.33 -12.56 -0.25
CA LEU A 9 15.65 -12.01 -0.61
C LEU A 9 15.97 -12.24 -2.08
N SER A 10 15.58 -13.36 -2.68
CA SER A 10 15.82 -13.65 -4.10
C SER A 10 15.00 -12.77 -5.02
N ILE A 11 13.77 -12.38 -4.65
CA ILE A 11 13.00 -11.38 -5.38
C ILE A 11 13.70 -10.00 -5.30
N PHE A 12 14.27 -9.66 -4.14
CA PHE A 12 15.07 -8.44 -3.96
C PHE A 12 16.40 -8.48 -4.74
N ILE A 13 17.08 -9.63 -4.80
CA ILE A 13 18.39 -9.81 -5.46
C ILE A 13 18.24 -9.96 -6.98
N VAL A 14 17.18 -10.62 -7.47
CA VAL A 14 16.87 -10.71 -8.91
C VAL A 14 16.49 -9.33 -9.48
N SER A 15 16.00 -8.42 -8.64
CA SER A 15 15.82 -7.01 -9.02
C SER A 15 17.13 -6.19 -9.12
N TYR A 16 18.29 -6.82 -8.83
CA TYR A 16 19.62 -6.20 -8.84
C TYR A 16 20.43 -6.52 -10.12
N GLY A 17 19.86 -7.29 -11.05
CA GLY A 17 20.50 -7.67 -12.31
C GLY A 17 20.38 -6.58 -13.40
N LYS A 18 21.49 -5.87 -13.61
CA LYS A 18 21.91 -5.05 -14.77
C LYS A 18 20.91 -4.88 -15.94
N GLU A 19 20.41 -3.65 -16.13
CA GLU A 19 20.69 -2.82 -17.33
C GLU A 19 20.03 -1.42 -17.26
N GLN A 20 20.88 -0.42 -17.51
CA GLN A 20 20.72 1.02 -17.82
C GLN A 20 19.62 1.89 -17.13
N ASN A 21 20.09 2.61 -16.09
CA ASN A 21 19.78 4.01 -15.74
C ASN A 21 18.38 4.44 -15.29
N GLN A 22 17.67 3.63 -14.50
CA GLN A 22 16.72 4.16 -13.51
C GLN A 22 16.81 3.40 -12.18
N GLU A 23 17.66 3.91 -11.28
CA GLU A 23 17.90 3.32 -9.96
C GLU A 23 16.61 3.28 -9.12
N PHE A 24 16.27 2.11 -8.58
CA PHE A 24 15.16 1.95 -7.64
C PHE A 24 15.46 2.69 -6.33
N LYS A 25 14.88 3.87 -6.15
CA LYS A 25 15.04 4.67 -4.93
C LYS A 25 14.02 4.26 -3.87
N PHE A 26 14.34 3.23 -3.09
CA PHE A 26 13.56 2.82 -1.93
C PHE A 26 13.96 3.61 -0.67
N ASP A 27 12.98 4.06 0.10
CA ASP A 27 13.27 4.68 1.39
C ASP A 27 13.60 3.62 2.44
N LYS A 28 14.89 3.44 2.70
CA LYS A 28 15.40 2.47 3.67
C LYS A 28 14.83 2.68 5.08
N LYS A 29 14.35 3.88 5.43
CA LYS A 29 13.69 4.16 6.72
C LYS A 29 12.47 3.28 6.94
N ILE A 30 11.75 2.90 5.87
CA ILE A 30 10.59 2.00 5.99
C ILE A 30 11.01 0.64 6.56
N ILE A 31 12.18 0.12 6.17
CA ILE A 31 12.70 -1.14 6.71
C ILE A 31 13.23 -0.92 8.13
N TYR A 32 14.10 0.08 8.33
CA TYR A 32 14.76 0.31 9.61
C TYR A 32 13.79 0.68 10.74
N ILE A 33 12.68 1.37 10.43
CA ILE A 33 11.65 1.74 11.41
C ILE A 33 10.55 0.68 11.43
N GLY A 34 10.11 0.23 10.24
CA GLY A 34 8.96 -0.66 10.09
C GLY A 34 9.20 -2.04 10.66
N VAL A 35 10.39 -2.64 10.49
CA VAL A 35 10.67 -3.98 11.02
C VAL A 35 10.70 -3.99 12.56
N PRO A 36 11.42 -3.09 13.24
CA PRO A 36 11.33 -2.98 14.71
C PRO A 36 9.92 -2.66 15.19
N ALA A 37 9.23 -1.70 14.57
CA ALA A 37 7.87 -1.33 14.96
C ALA A 37 6.90 -2.51 14.83
N LEU A 38 6.99 -3.27 13.72
CA LEU A 38 6.20 -4.49 13.53
C LEU A 38 6.50 -5.51 14.61
N THR A 39 7.77 -5.76 14.91
CA THR A 39 8.18 -6.74 15.93
C THR A 39 7.63 -6.36 17.31
N LEU A 40 7.80 -5.09 17.72
CA LEU A 40 7.30 -4.58 18.99
C LEU A 40 5.77 -4.56 19.06
N SER A 41 5.09 -4.33 17.93
CA SER A 41 3.63 -4.25 17.89
C SER A 41 2.93 -5.54 18.32
N PHE A 42 3.54 -6.71 18.07
CA PHE A 42 2.99 -7.99 18.54
C PHE A 42 2.90 -8.07 20.07
N LEU A 43 3.84 -7.45 20.78
CA LEU A 43 3.85 -7.41 22.25
C LEU A 43 2.70 -6.55 22.80
N LEU A 44 2.21 -5.60 22.00
CA LEU A 44 1.19 -4.63 22.40
C LEU A 44 -0.23 -5.04 22.02
N ASP A 45 -0.40 -6.14 21.30
CA ASP A 45 -1.69 -6.54 20.72
C ASP A 45 -2.83 -6.63 21.73
N ASN A 46 -2.60 -7.35 22.84
CA ASN A 46 -3.62 -7.53 23.86
C ASN A 46 -3.85 -6.24 24.67
N SER A 47 -2.78 -5.51 24.99
CA SER A 47 -2.87 -4.24 25.73
C SER A 47 -3.68 -3.20 24.95
N VAL A 48 -3.36 -3.02 23.66
CA VAL A 48 -4.07 -2.09 22.77
C VAL A 48 -5.51 -2.54 22.51
N LYS A 49 -5.73 -3.84 22.29
CA LYS A 49 -7.09 -4.39 22.19
C LYS A 49 -7.90 -4.07 23.45
N ASN A 50 -7.41 -4.44 24.62
CA ASN A 50 -8.15 -4.27 25.87
C ASN A 50 -8.42 -2.79 26.16
N PHE A 51 -7.43 -1.92 25.93
CA PHE A 51 -7.59 -0.48 26.06
C PHE A 51 -8.69 0.06 25.13
N THR A 52 -8.64 -0.28 23.84
CA THR A 52 -9.63 0.22 22.86
C THR A 52 -11.03 -0.34 23.10
N GLN A 53 -11.15 -1.62 23.49
CA GLN A 53 -12.45 -2.22 23.80
C GLN A 53 -13.06 -1.66 25.09
N LYS A 54 -12.24 -1.25 26.07
CA LYS A 54 -12.71 -0.60 27.31
C LYS A 54 -13.18 0.85 27.09
N ASN A 55 -12.60 1.55 26.12
CA ASN A 55 -12.84 2.98 25.86
C ASN A 55 -13.72 3.22 24.62
N LYS A 56 -14.79 2.44 24.45
CA LYS A 56 -15.75 2.68 23.36
C LYS A 56 -16.67 3.86 23.65
N SER A 57 -16.98 4.64 22.63
CA SER A 57 -17.94 5.75 22.70
C SER A 57 -18.69 5.93 21.37
N ASN A 58 -19.87 6.56 21.42
CA ASN A 58 -20.69 6.80 20.24
C ASN A 58 -19.98 7.70 19.21
N SER A 59 -19.26 8.73 19.66
CA SER A 59 -18.49 9.61 18.76
C SER A 59 -17.38 8.86 18.03
N LEU A 60 -16.66 7.97 18.72
CA LEU A 60 -15.62 7.14 18.10
C LEU A 60 -16.21 6.10 17.13
N ASN A 61 -17.39 5.55 17.41
CA ASN A 61 -18.07 4.66 16.47
C ASN A 61 -18.28 5.35 15.11
N SER A 62 -18.87 6.54 15.10
CA SER A 62 -19.12 7.30 13.85
C SER A 62 -17.85 7.62 13.09
N ILE A 63 -16.79 8.08 13.78
CA ILE A 63 -15.48 8.35 13.16
C ILE A 63 -14.95 7.07 12.50
N THR A 64 -14.99 5.96 13.22
CA THR A 64 -14.46 4.68 12.72
C THR A 64 -15.30 4.06 11.60
N ASP A 65 -16.56 4.43 11.44
CA ASP A 65 -17.39 4.08 10.27
C ASP A 65 -16.94 4.81 9.01
N ILE A 66 -16.71 6.12 9.10
CA ILE A 66 -16.24 6.95 7.98
C ILE A 66 -14.89 6.44 7.45
N PHE A 67 -13.91 6.26 8.34
CA PHE A 67 -12.56 5.86 7.91
C PHE A 67 -12.44 4.39 7.49
N ASN A 68 -13.42 3.54 7.82
CA ASN A 68 -13.42 2.17 7.33
C ASN A 68 -13.58 2.10 5.80
N VAL A 69 -14.26 3.08 5.18
CA VAL A 69 -14.45 3.16 3.73
C VAL A 69 -13.11 3.40 3.02
N ALA A 70 -12.23 4.22 3.60
CA ALA A 70 -10.93 4.58 3.02
C ALA A 70 -9.96 3.38 2.87
N GLY A 71 -10.19 2.29 3.61
CA GLY A 71 -9.47 1.03 3.45
C GLY A 71 -10.26 -0.07 2.73
N SER A 72 -11.52 0.18 2.38
CA SER A 72 -12.36 -0.82 1.69
C SER A 72 -11.88 -1.02 0.24
N GLY A 73 -12.30 -2.12 -0.40
CA GLY A 73 -12.03 -2.33 -1.83
C GLY A 73 -12.57 -1.19 -2.71
N TYR A 74 -13.64 -0.52 -2.28
CA TYR A 74 -14.21 0.64 -2.97
C TYR A 74 -13.30 1.87 -2.97
N ALA A 75 -12.32 1.94 -2.06
CA ALA A 75 -11.39 3.07 -1.99
C ALA A 75 -10.56 3.24 -3.29
N ILE A 76 -10.42 2.17 -4.09
CA ILE A 76 -9.75 2.24 -5.41
C ILE A 76 -10.49 3.16 -6.40
N ALA A 77 -11.78 3.44 -6.17
CA ALA A 77 -12.53 4.38 -6.98
C ALA A 77 -11.95 5.80 -6.90
N LEU A 78 -11.33 6.19 -5.77
CA LEU A 78 -10.69 7.48 -5.60
C LEU A 78 -9.57 7.69 -6.62
N PRO A 79 -8.49 6.87 -6.66
CA PRO A 79 -7.43 7.05 -7.63
C PRO A 79 -7.88 6.83 -9.08
N ILE A 80 -8.89 6.01 -9.35
CA ILE A 80 -9.47 5.90 -10.71
C ILE A 80 -10.14 7.23 -11.12
N SER A 81 -10.92 7.83 -10.22
CA SER A 81 -11.66 9.07 -10.50
C SER A 81 -10.73 10.27 -10.65
N THR A 82 -9.74 10.40 -9.76
CA THR A 82 -8.72 11.46 -9.86
C THR A 82 -7.78 11.26 -11.04
N TYR A 83 -7.56 10.01 -11.48
CA TYR A 83 -6.86 9.75 -12.73
C TYR A 83 -7.61 10.35 -13.92
N ALA A 84 -8.91 10.01 -14.05
CA ALA A 84 -9.76 10.56 -15.10
C ALA A 84 -9.84 12.10 -15.04
N LEU A 85 -9.95 12.67 -13.84
CA LEU A 85 -9.94 14.12 -13.64
C LEU A 85 -8.60 14.75 -14.03
N GLY A 86 -7.48 14.12 -13.70
CA GLY A 86 -6.14 14.58 -14.05
C GLY A 86 -5.94 14.60 -15.56
N GLU A 87 -6.34 13.55 -16.28
CA GLU A 87 -6.30 13.52 -17.74
C GLU A 87 -7.24 14.57 -18.36
N TYR A 88 -8.47 14.71 -17.85
CA TYR A 88 -9.43 15.72 -18.32
C TYR A 88 -8.92 17.15 -18.14
N LYS A 89 -8.35 17.47 -16.98
CA LYS A 89 -7.78 18.78 -16.65
C LYS A 89 -6.36 18.97 -17.19
N LYS A 90 -5.76 17.96 -17.81
CA LYS A 90 -4.34 17.93 -18.20
C LYS A 90 -3.38 18.21 -17.03
N ASP A 91 -3.77 17.81 -15.82
CA ASP A 91 -2.93 17.87 -14.63
C ASP A 91 -2.07 16.60 -14.56
N GLU A 92 -0.84 16.69 -15.09
CA GLU A 92 0.10 15.57 -15.12
C GLU A 92 0.49 15.08 -13.72
N LYS A 93 0.54 15.97 -12.72
CA LYS A 93 0.88 15.62 -11.33
C LYS A 93 -0.22 14.76 -10.74
N LEU A 94 -1.48 15.15 -10.92
CA LEU A 94 -2.63 14.38 -10.45
C LEU A 94 -2.76 13.04 -11.18
N ALA A 95 -2.62 13.04 -12.51
CA ALA A 95 -2.68 11.83 -13.32
C ALA A 95 -1.58 10.82 -12.92
N LYS A 96 -0.33 11.29 -12.78
CA LYS A 96 0.78 10.45 -12.33
C LYS A 96 0.58 9.91 -10.92
N THR A 97 0.20 10.77 -9.97
CA THR A 97 -0.06 10.36 -8.57
C THR A 97 -1.13 9.27 -8.52
N SER A 98 -2.18 9.43 -9.33
CA SER A 98 -3.29 8.47 -9.40
C SER A 98 -2.85 7.12 -9.98
N ARG A 99 -2.02 7.11 -11.04
CA ARG A 99 -1.45 5.86 -11.59
C ARG A 99 -0.57 5.13 -10.58
N VAL A 100 0.26 5.87 -9.83
CA VAL A 100 1.06 5.30 -8.75
C VAL A 100 0.15 4.71 -7.67
N ALA A 101 -0.87 5.43 -7.23
CA ALA A 101 -1.83 4.92 -6.23
C ALA A 101 -2.54 3.64 -6.69
N ILE A 102 -2.94 3.53 -7.96
CA ILE A 102 -3.53 2.31 -8.53
C ILE A 102 -2.52 1.16 -8.49
N ALA A 103 -1.31 1.39 -9.03
CA ALA A 103 -0.25 0.38 -9.04
C ALA A 103 0.10 -0.11 -7.63
N SER A 104 0.25 0.82 -6.69
CA SER A 104 0.53 0.53 -5.28
C SER A 104 -0.59 -0.26 -4.61
N SER A 105 -1.85 -0.01 -4.96
CA SER A 105 -2.99 -0.77 -4.41
C SER A 105 -2.99 -2.23 -4.90
N VAL A 106 -2.69 -2.44 -6.20
CA VAL A 106 -2.56 -3.79 -6.79
C VAL A 106 -1.39 -4.55 -6.16
N ILE A 107 -0.25 -3.89 -5.97
CA ILE A 107 0.94 -4.47 -5.32
C ILE A 107 0.60 -4.83 -3.87
N ALA A 108 -0.01 -3.91 -3.12
CA ALA A 108 -0.43 -4.16 -1.74
C ALA A 108 -1.36 -5.37 -1.68
N ALA A 109 -2.34 -5.50 -2.59
CA ALA A 109 -3.25 -6.64 -2.62
C ALA A 109 -2.51 -7.96 -2.88
N SER A 110 -1.60 -7.94 -3.86
CA SER A 110 -0.77 -9.09 -4.24
C SER A 110 0.15 -9.56 -3.12
N ILE A 111 0.50 -8.68 -2.17
CA ILE A 111 1.30 -9.03 -0.99
C ILE A 111 0.40 -9.46 0.18
N VAL A 112 -0.68 -8.71 0.46
CA VAL A 112 -1.55 -8.93 1.61
C VAL A 112 -2.26 -10.29 1.55
N PHE A 113 -2.87 -10.62 0.40
CA PHE A 113 -3.71 -11.83 0.32
C PHE A 113 -2.90 -13.11 0.55
N PRO A 114 -1.76 -13.34 -0.12
CA PRO A 114 -0.94 -14.52 0.16
C PRO A 114 -0.51 -14.61 1.63
N ILE A 115 -0.08 -13.50 2.25
CA ILE A 115 0.31 -13.51 3.66
C ILE A 115 -0.87 -13.86 4.56
N LYS A 116 -2.09 -13.37 4.27
CA LYS A 116 -3.30 -13.75 5.01
C LYS A 116 -3.56 -15.25 4.95
N TYR A 117 -3.44 -15.86 3.77
CA TYR A 117 -3.62 -17.31 3.61
C TYR A 117 -2.54 -18.11 4.33
N ILE A 118 -1.29 -17.65 4.29
CA ILE A 118 -0.14 -18.34 4.91
C ILE A 118 -0.18 -18.25 6.43
N THR A 119 -0.45 -17.06 6.97
CA THR A 119 -0.40 -16.83 8.43
C THR A 119 -1.63 -17.35 9.15
N HIS A 120 -2.77 -17.40 8.46
CA HIS A 120 -4.05 -17.92 8.97
C HIS A 120 -4.39 -17.43 10.40
N ARG A 121 -4.07 -16.16 10.68
CA ARG A 121 -4.20 -15.58 12.01
C ARG A 121 -5.67 -15.31 12.33
N LYS A 122 -6.16 -15.90 13.42
CA LYS A 122 -7.51 -15.63 13.98
C LYS A 122 -7.69 -14.15 14.33
N ARG A 123 -8.85 -13.59 14.00
CA ARG A 123 -9.23 -12.21 14.39
C ARG A 123 -9.58 -12.08 15.87
N PRO A 124 -9.43 -10.88 16.46
CA PRO A 124 -9.70 -10.67 17.88
C PRO A 124 -11.20 -10.72 18.26
N ASP A 125 -12.11 -10.62 17.29
CA ASP A 125 -13.56 -10.85 17.43
C ASP A 125 -13.99 -12.28 17.07
N ASN A 126 -13.05 -13.15 16.73
CA ASN A 126 -13.29 -14.52 16.26
C ASN A 126 -14.09 -14.63 14.95
N SER A 127 -14.21 -13.58 14.14
CA SER A 127 -15.04 -13.65 12.93
C SER A 127 -14.46 -14.53 11.82
N ASP A 128 -13.13 -14.59 11.69
CA ASP A 128 -12.41 -15.40 10.69
C ASP A 128 -10.92 -15.57 11.06
N TYR A 129 -10.16 -16.24 10.17
CA TYR A 129 -8.72 -16.53 10.29
C TYR A 129 -7.84 -15.69 9.35
N TYR A 130 -8.34 -14.57 8.86
CA TYR A 130 -7.64 -13.69 7.93
C TYR A 130 -7.36 -12.34 8.57
N SER A 131 -6.74 -12.35 9.76
CA SER A 131 -6.39 -11.12 10.49
C SER A 131 -5.13 -10.46 9.92
N PHE A 132 -3.98 -11.14 9.93
CA PHE A 132 -2.69 -10.55 9.56
C PHE A 132 -2.38 -10.66 8.06
N PRO A 133 -1.84 -9.61 7.43
CA PRO A 133 -1.82 -8.20 7.85
C PRO A 133 -3.17 -7.54 7.54
N SER A 134 -3.44 -6.35 8.10
CA SER A 134 -4.67 -5.59 7.81
C SER A 134 -4.68 -5.09 6.35
N GLY A 135 -5.60 -5.63 5.55
CA GLY A 135 -5.77 -5.19 4.16
C GLY A 135 -6.34 -3.77 4.04
N HIS A 136 -7.26 -3.40 4.95
CA HIS A 136 -7.79 -2.04 4.97
C HIS A 136 -6.70 -1.00 5.21
N THR A 137 -5.81 -1.30 6.15
CA THR A 137 -4.67 -0.43 6.46
C THR A 137 -3.70 -0.38 5.28
N ALA A 138 -3.35 -1.54 4.70
CA ALA A 138 -2.44 -1.60 3.56
C ALA A 138 -2.93 -0.80 2.35
N PHE A 139 -4.22 -0.94 1.99
CA PHE A 139 -4.82 -0.19 0.87
C PHE A 139 -4.90 1.31 1.16
N ALA A 140 -5.30 1.70 2.37
CA ALA A 140 -5.33 3.12 2.73
C ALA A 140 -3.93 3.74 2.66
N PHE A 141 -2.89 3.08 3.18
CA PHE A 141 -1.51 3.57 3.08
C PHE A 141 -0.98 3.56 1.64
N ALA A 142 -1.35 2.58 0.81
CA ALA A 142 -0.97 2.54 -0.60
C ALA A 142 -1.59 3.72 -1.39
N ILE A 143 -2.87 4.00 -1.17
CA ILE A 143 -3.59 5.09 -1.84
C ILE A 143 -3.11 6.44 -1.29
N PHE A 144 -3.39 6.73 -0.02
CA PHE A 144 -3.13 8.05 0.56
C PHE A 144 -1.65 8.34 0.76
N GLY A 145 -0.82 7.31 0.97
CA GLY A 145 0.64 7.47 0.98
C GLY A 145 1.20 7.86 -0.39
N SER A 146 0.59 7.40 -1.49
CA SER A 146 0.95 7.86 -2.83
C SER A 146 0.66 9.35 -2.99
N TYR A 147 -0.53 9.80 -2.57
CA TYR A 147 -0.85 11.24 -2.57
C TYR A 147 0.07 12.04 -1.67
N ALA A 148 0.32 11.59 -0.44
CA ALA A 148 1.18 12.29 0.51
C ALA A 148 2.63 12.42 0.01
N LYS A 149 3.10 11.44 -0.76
CA LYS A 149 4.44 11.45 -1.37
C LYS A 149 4.59 12.51 -2.46
N PHE A 150 3.58 12.67 -3.32
CA PHE A 150 3.63 13.64 -4.44
C PHE A 150 3.07 15.02 -4.07
N TYR A 151 2.22 15.11 -3.04
CA TYR A 151 1.68 16.35 -2.46
C TYR A 151 2.25 16.54 -1.05
N ASN A 152 3.57 16.77 -0.99
CA ASN A 152 4.37 16.78 0.24
C ASN A 152 4.68 18.19 0.78
N GLU A 153 3.91 19.20 0.36
CA GLU A 153 4.11 20.59 0.75
C GLU A 153 3.16 21.02 1.88
N GLY A 154 3.68 21.81 2.83
CA GLY A 154 2.91 22.38 3.93
C GLY A 154 2.24 21.32 4.81
N ILE A 155 0.98 21.55 5.17
CA ILE A 155 0.20 20.65 6.05
C ILE A 155 -0.36 19.42 5.30
N THR A 156 -0.36 19.46 3.97
CA THR A 156 -0.98 18.45 3.08
C THR A 156 -0.57 17.01 3.36
N PRO A 157 0.73 16.65 3.46
CA PRO A 157 1.12 15.26 3.72
C PRO A 157 0.62 14.76 5.08
N TYR A 158 0.56 15.62 6.10
CA TYR A 158 0.07 15.24 7.43
C TYR A 158 -1.42 14.93 7.40
N VAL A 159 -2.21 15.74 6.68
CA VAL A 159 -3.65 15.47 6.47
C VAL A 159 -3.84 14.16 5.72
N LEU A 160 -3.07 13.94 4.65
CA LEU A 160 -3.17 12.71 3.84
C LEU A 160 -2.76 11.47 4.62
N TYR A 161 -1.71 11.52 5.45
CA TYR A 161 -1.30 10.41 6.31
C TYR A 161 -2.23 10.18 7.51
N SER A 162 -3.00 11.19 7.94
CA SER A 162 -3.98 11.00 9.02
C SER A 162 -5.08 10.01 8.64
N ILE A 163 -5.49 9.97 7.37
CA ILE A 163 -6.55 9.10 6.86
C ILE A 163 -6.22 7.60 7.03
N PRO A 164 -5.08 7.07 6.55
CA PRO A 164 -4.73 5.67 6.74
C PRO A 164 -4.40 5.31 8.19
N VAL A 165 -3.90 6.27 8.99
CA VAL A 165 -3.71 6.08 10.45
C VAL A 165 -5.07 5.88 11.14
N LEU A 166 -6.04 6.76 10.87
CA LEU A 166 -7.40 6.64 11.41
C LEU A 166 -8.12 5.40 10.87
N THR A 167 -7.84 5.00 9.63
CA THR A 167 -8.30 3.72 9.07
C THR A 167 -7.75 2.56 9.89
N GLY A 168 -6.45 2.52 10.17
CA GLY A 168 -5.84 1.51 11.03
C GLY A 168 -6.46 1.47 12.43
N PHE A 169 -6.58 2.63 13.06
CA PHE A 169 -7.23 2.77 14.36
C PHE A 169 -8.66 2.22 14.34
N SER A 170 -9.45 2.53 13.30
CA SER A 170 -10.82 2.04 13.14
C SER A 170 -10.91 0.51 13.18
N ARG A 171 -9.92 -0.19 12.61
CA ARG A 171 -9.90 -1.66 12.57
C ARG A 171 -9.62 -2.28 13.93
N ILE A 172 -8.78 -1.65 14.73
CA ILE A 172 -8.50 -2.06 16.11
C ILE A 172 -9.72 -1.78 16.98
N TYR A 173 -10.26 -0.57 16.88
CA TYR A 173 -11.41 -0.12 17.66
C TYR A 173 -12.65 -1.01 17.41
N LYS A 174 -12.90 -1.39 16.16
CA LYS A 174 -13.95 -2.34 15.76
C LYS A 174 -13.63 -3.81 16.06
N ASN A 175 -12.54 -4.08 16.75
CA ASN A 175 -12.10 -5.43 17.12
C ASN A 175 -11.90 -6.36 15.91
N LYS A 176 -11.56 -5.82 14.74
CA LYS A 176 -11.34 -6.59 13.51
C LYS A 176 -9.89 -6.99 13.29
N HIS A 177 -8.96 -6.22 13.82
CA HIS A 177 -7.52 -6.44 13.66
C HIS A 177 -6.78 -6.11 14.94
N TYR A 178 -5.72 -6.87 15.19
CA TYR A 178 -4.73 -6.56 16.22
C TYR A 178 -3.86 -5.36 15.82
N PHE A 179 -3.16 -4.78 16.79
CA PHE A 179 -2.28 -3.64 16.53
C PHE A 179 -1.16 -4.00 15.54
N SER A 180 -0.58 -5.20 15.68
CA SER A 180 0.42 -5.72 14.75
C SER A 180 -0.09 -5.98 13.33
N ASP A 181 -1.36 -6.34 13.17
CA ASP A 181 -1.98 -6.46 11.83
C ASP A 181 -2.00 -5.09 11.13
N VAL A 182 -2.30 -4.02 11.89
CA VAL A 182 -2.33 -2.64 11.39
C VAL A 182 -0.93 -2.15 11.07
N VAL A 183 0.05 -2.36 11.95
CA VAL A 183 1.45 -1.98 11.68
C VAL A 183 2.00 -2.74 10.46
N GLY A 184 1.74 -4.05 10.35
CA GLY A 184 2.12 -4.84 9.18
C GLY A 184 1.48 -4.35 7.89
N GLY A 185 0.19 -3.99 7.95
CA GLY A 185 -0.51 -3.36 6.84
C GLY A 185 0.12 -2.02 6.41
N ALA A 186 0.48 -1.17 7.37
CA ALA A 186 1.12 0.12 7.10
C ALA A 186 2.48 -0.04 6.40
N VAL A 187 3.32 -0.96 6.88
CA VAL A 187 4.64 -1.26 6.27
C VAL A 187 4.47 -1.75 4.82
N ILE A 188 3.51 -2.65 4.57
CA ILE A 188 3.23 -3.16 3.22
C ILE A 188 2.70 -2.04 2.32
N GLY A 189 1.74 -1.25 2.80
CA GLY A 189 1.16 -0.14 2.05
C GLY A 189 2.20 0.90 1.64
N LEU A 190 3.02 1.38 2.59
CA LEU A 190 4.09 2.33 2.32
C LEU A 190 5.15 1.75 1.36
N SER A 191 5.56 0.50 1.54
CA SER A 191 6.51 -0.16 0.62
C SER A 191 5.93 -0.24 -0.80
N SER A 192 4.63 -0.49 -0.91
CA SER A 192 3.92 -0.56 -2.19
C SER A 192 3.88 0.80 -2.92
N VAL A 193 3.96 1.93 -2.21
CA VAL A 193 4.08 3.27 -2.84
C VAL A 193 5.37 3.39 -3.65
N TYR A 194 6.50 2.94 -3.10
CA TYR A 194 7.80 3.01 -3.78
C TYR A 194 7.88 2.01 -4.95
N LEU A 195 7.33 0.80 -4.76
CA LEU A 195 7.24 -0.18 -5.84
C LEU A 195 6.30 0.27 -6.96
N GLY A 196 5.17 0.88 -6.63
CA GLY A 196 4.22 1.42 -7.59
C GLY A 196 4.81 2.56 -8.41
N GLU A 197 5.53 3.47 -7.77
CA GLU A 197 6.26 4.54 -8.49
C GLU A 197 7.32 3.97 -9.44
N TRP A 198 8.07 2.96 -9.00
CA TRP A 198 9.08 2.33 -9.83
C TRP A 198 8.47 1.62 -11.05
N ILE A 199 7.36 0.89 -10.86
CA ILE A 199 6.62 0.24 -11.94
C ILE A 199 6.06 1.27 -12.93
N GLU A 200 5.47 2.37 -12.43
CA GLU A 200 4.92 3.43 -13.29
C GLU A 200 6.00 4.06 -14.17
N LYS A 201 7.18 4.34 -13.59
CA LYS A 201 8.35 4.84 -14.32
C LYS A 201 8.84 3.85 -15.38
N LYS A 202 9.00 2.57 -15.00
CA LYS A 202 9.55 1.54 -15.89
C LYS A 202 8.62 1.21 -17.05
N LEU A 203 7.31 1.14 -16.79
CA LEU A 203 6.34 0.77 -17.82
C LEU A 203 5.83 1.97 -18.64
N SER A 204 6.22 3.21 -18.29
CA SER A 204 5.76 4.44 -18.93
C SER A 204 4.25 4.43 -19.18
N ILE A 205 3.47 3.96 -18.20
CA ILE A 205 2.06 3.63 -18.40
C ILE A 205 1.27 4.91 -18.67
N LYS A 206 1.03 5.24 -19.94
CA LYS A 206 0.05 6.25 -20.34
C LYS A 206 -1.25 5.53 -20.61
N TRP A 207 -2.26 5.73 -19.76
CA TRP A 207 -3.60 5.20 -20.03
C TRP A 207 -4.33 6.24 -20.89
N GLY A 208 -4.46 6.00 -22.18
CA GLY A 208 -5.34 6.85 -22.99
C GLY A 208 -6.78 6.66 -22.55
N ILE A 209 -7.59 7.73 -22.55
CA ILE A 209 -9.05 7.70 -22.25
C ILE A 209 -9.82 6.75 -23.21
N GLY A 210 -9.17 6.21 -24.26
CA GLY A 210 -9.71 5.19 -25.18
C GLY A 210 -9.27 3.74 -24.92
N GLY A 211 -8.77 3.37 -23.74
CA GLY A 211 -8.52 1.97 -23.37
C GLY A 211 -7.25 1.32 -23.93
N TYR A 212 -6.40 2.07 -24.65
CA TYR A 212 -5.12 1.56 -25.11
C TYR A 212 -4.05 1.75 -24.03
N ILE A 213 -3.60 0.65 -23.43
CA ILE A 213 -2.34 0.62 -22.67
C ILE A 213 -1.22 0.80 -23.69
N ARG A 214 -0.68 2.03 -23.81
CA ARG A 214 0.48 2.28 -24.65
C ARG A 214 1.73 1.95 -23.82
N ILE A 215 2.10 0.67 -23.77
CA ILE A 215 3.43 0.27 -23.29
C ILE A 215 4.41 0.83 -24.32
N SER A 216 5.22 1.81 -23.93
CA SER A 216 6.27 2.33 -24.80
C SER A 216 7.31 1.22 -25.02
N LYS A 217 7.19 0.48 -26.13
CA LYS A 217 8.23 -0.44 -26.64
C LYS A 217 9.42 0.37 -27.16
N LYS A 218 10.07 1.21 -26.36
CA LYS A 218 11.35 1.81 -26.81
C LYS A 218 12.50 0.80 -26.79
N GLU A 219 12.36 -0.32 -26.06
CA GLU A 219 13.43 -1.32 -25.90
C GLU A 219 13.13 -2.68 -26.55
N ALA A 220 11.84 -3.07 -26.69
CA ALA A 220 11.49 -4.40 -27.20
C ALA A 220 11.70 -4.61 -28.71
N LEU A 221 12.02 -3.55 -29.47
CA LEU A 221 12.33 -3.65 -30.91
C LEU A 221 13.84 -3.68 -31.20
N ILE A 222 14.68 -3.36 -30.22
CA ILE A 222 16.14 -3.33 -30.41
C ILE A 222 16.73 -4.74 -30.25
N ASP A 223 16.15 -5.58 -29.40
CA ASP A 223 16.67 -6.92 -29.11
C ASP A 223 16.17 -8.03 -30.07
N LEU A 224 15.13 -7.74 -30.88
CA LEU A 224 14.64 -8.64 -31.93
C LEU A 224 15.31 -8.41 -33.29
N LYS A 225 16.13 -7.36 -33.44
CA LYS A 225 16.81 -7.02 -34.71
C LYS A 225 18.25 -7.54 -34.82
N TYR A 226 18.80 -8.14 -33.76
CA TYR A 226 20.16 -8.69 -33.72
C TYR A 226 20.20 -10.16 -33.27
N ARG A 227 19.29 -10.98 -33.79
CA ARG A 227 19.41 -12.44 -33.80
C ARG A 227 19.02 -12.98 -35.18
N PHE A 228 19.88 -12.76 -36.16
CA PHE A 228 20.06 -13.60 -37.33
C PHE A 228 21.56 -13.78 -37.55
#